data_AF-A0A444ZFV3-F1
#
_entry.id   AF-A0A444ZFV3-F1
#
_cell.length_a   1.000
_cell.length_b   1.000
_cell.length_c   1.000
_cell.angle_alpha   90.00
_cell.angle_beta   90.00
_cell.angle_gamma   90.00
#
_symmetry.space_group_name_H-M   'P 1'
#
loop_
_entity.id
_entity.type
_entity.pdbx_description
1 polymer ?
#
loop_
_entity_poly.entity_id
_entity_poly.type
_entity_poly.pdbx_seq_one_letter_code
_entity_poly.pdbx_strand_id
1 'polypeptide(L)'
;MKNEEIESFKWLFQCWLHCMGGNAPKGFLTDQCASMKRALEACMPTTIHRWCIWHIMKKIPSKLNGYKGHAEIEQEMSQVVWNSHSKDSFDNFHTVIPCATKSSIEAQFQDVYTHQKFREVQAQFRGKANCITRLTNSALGYSVYKVGEQVFSSIFNKFVVTYDSVAAEVKYQCLLFESRGILCRHALSVLSFERVSQVSPRYILERWSKKVKRRHTHIKSSHDEPLLEPRSKRFDQLIFCL
;
A
#
# COMPACT_ATOMS: atom_id res chain seq x y z
N MET A 1 6.98 -1.10 -38.44
CA MET A 1 7.52 -2.45 -38.64
C MET A 1 7.16 -3.31 -37.43
N LYS A 2 6.30 -4.33 -37.60
CA LYS A 2 5.88 -5.25 -36.53
C LYS A 2 6.35 -6.68 -36.87
N ASN A 3 7.64 -6.96 -36.73
CA ASN A 3 8.09 -8.35 -36.69
C ASN A 3 8.08 -8.80 -35.23
N GLU A 4 6.89 -9.18 -34.74
CA GLU A 4 6.73 -9.90 -33.46
C GLU A 4 7.11 -11.38 -33.64
N GLU A 5 8.23 -11.63 -34.31
CA GLU A 5 8.74 -12.96 -34.62
C GLU A 5 9.69 -13.43 -33.52
N ILE A 6 9.72 -14.73 -33.29
CA ILE A 6 10.53 -15.36 -32.23
C ILE A 6 12.02 -15.02 -32.43
N GLU A 7 12.52 -15.05 -33.66
CA GLU A 7 13.94 -14.81 -33.97
C GLU A 7 14.37 -13.37 -33.67
N SER A 8 13.50 -12.39 -33.94
CA SER A 8 13.78 -11.00 -33.58
C SER A 8 13.94 -10.81 -32.07
N PHE A 9 13.07 -11.46 -31.27
CA PHE A 9 13.18 -11.42 -29.81
C PHE A 9 14.37 -12.21 -29.26
N LYS A 10 14.72 -13.35 -29.87
CA LYS A 10 15.93 -14.10 -29.49
C LYS A 10 17.18 -13.26 -29.65
N TRP A 11 17.32 -12.61 -30.81
CA TRP A 11 18.45 -11.73 -31.08
C TRP A 11 18.52 -10.62 -30.01
N LEU A 12 17.40 -9.96 -29.73
CA LEU A 12 17.32 -8.91 -28.71
C LEU A 12 17.76 -9.41 -27.32
N PHE A 13 17.24 -10.56 -26.88
CA PHE A 13 17.56 -11.11 -25.56
C PHE A 13 19.01 -11.58 -25.46
N GLN A 14 19.58 -12.13 -26.52
CA GLN A 14 21.00 -12.51 -26.57
C GLN A 14 21.91 -11.28 -26.50
N CYS A 15 21.61 -10.24 -27.27
CA CYS A 15 22.35 -8.97 -27.22
C CYS A 15 22.28 -8.36 -25.82
N TRP A 16 21.09 -8.31 -25.22
CA TRP A 16 20.91 -7.82 -23.86
C TRP A 16 21.74 -8.64 -22.86
N LEU A 17 21.66 -9.98 -22.92
CA LEU A 17 22.40 -10.86 -22.01
C LEU A 17 23.92 -10.69 -22.16
N HIS A 18 24.41 -10.52 -23.38
CA HIS A 18 25.81 -10.22 -23.65
C HIS A 18 26.25 -8.90 -23.01
N CYS A 19 25.46 -7.83 -23.16
CA CYS A 19 25.72 -6.55 -22.50
C CYS A 19 25.70 -6.64 -20.96
N MET A 20 24.94 -7.58 -20.39
CA MET A 20 24.90 -7.85 -18.95
C MET A 20 25.97 -8.83 -18.47
N GLY A 21 26.95 -9.16 -19.32
CA GLY A 21 28.06 -10.05 -18.99
C GLY A 21 27.63 -11.50 -18.76
N GLY A 22 26.57 -11.95 -19.44
CA GLY A 22 26.02 -13.31 -19.28
C GLY A 22 25.11 -13.48 -18.07
N ASN A 23 24.84 -12.43 -17.30
CA ASN A 23 24.04 -12.51 -16.08
C ASN A 23 22.55 -12.34 -16.39
N ALA A 24 21.82 -13.45 -16.41
CA ALA A 24 20.37 -13.43 -16.58
C ALA A 24 19.67 -12.87 -15.31
N PRO A 25 18.61 -12.06 -15.48
CA PRO A 25 17.87 -11.53 -14.35
C PRO A 25 17.00 -12.61 -13.73
N LYS A 26 16.66 -12.46 -12.45
CA LYS A 26 15.77 -13.41 -11.76
C LYS A 26 14.34 -13.40 -12.30
N GLY A 27 13.91 -12.29 -12.90
CA GLY A 27 12.58 -12.18 -13.50
C GLY A 27 12.51 -11.14 -14.60
N PHE A 28 11.57 -11.34 -15.52
CA PHE A 28 11.35 -10.49 -16.67
C PHE A 28 9.84 -10.25 -16.86
N LEU A 29 9.44 -8.99 -16.99
CA LEU A 29 8.03 -8.60 -17.18
C LEU A 29 7.79 -8.21 -18.63
N THR A 30 6.88 -8.88 -19.31
CA THR A 30 6.52 -8.53 -20.70
C THR A 30 5.02 -8.49 -20.90
N ASP A 31 4.59 -8.09 -22.08
CA ASP A 31 3.21 -8.26 -22.51
C ASP A 31 2.85 -9.75 -22.72
N GLN A 32 1.63 -10.00 -23.20
CA GLN A 32 1.13 -11.35 -23.52
C GLN A 32 1.53 -11.82 -24.93
N CYS A 33 2.76 -11.55 -25.37
CA CYS A 33 3.28 -12.04 -26.65
C CYS A 33 3.88 -13.46 -26.50
N ALA A 34 3.28 -14.45 -27.19
CA ALA A 34 3.78 -15.83 -27.18
C ALA A 34 5.19 -15.96 -27.77
N SER A 35 5.51 -15.17 -28.81
CA SER A 35 6.83 -15.14 -29.42
C SER A 35 7.90 -14.68 -28.43
N MET A 36 7.61 -13.63 -27.67
CA MET A 36 8.51 -13.07 -26.67
C MET A 36 8.75 -14.05 -25.52
N LYS A 37 7.70 -14.74 -25.05
CA LYS A 37 7.83 -15.80 -24.04
C LYS A 37 8.77 -16.92 -24.51
N ARG A 38 8.54 -17.46 -25.72
CA ARG A 38 9.35 -18.56 -26.28
C ARG A 38 10.81 -18.15 -26.48
N ALA A 39 11.04 -16.93 -26.94
CA ALA A 39 12.40 -16.40 -27.09
C ALA A 39 13.10 -16.25 -25.74
N LEU A 40 12.40 -15.76 -24.71
CA LEU A 40 12.96 -15.63 -23.35
C LEU A 40 13.32 -17.00 -22.76
N GLU A 41 12.43 -18.00 -22.88
CA GLU A 41 12.67 -19.37 -22.41
C GLU A 41 13.88 -20.00 -23.12
N ALA A 42 14.11 -19.68 -24.39
CA ALA A 42 15.26 -20.16 -25.14
C ALA A 42 16.58 -19.46 -24.75
N CYS A 43 16.56 -18.15 -24.53
CA CYS A 43 17.76 -17.35 -24.26
C CYS A 43 18.17 -17.31 -22.78
N MET A 44 17.18 -17.37 -21.87
CA MET A 44 17.36 -17.20 -20.43
C MET A 44 16.42 -18.15 -19.66
N PRO A 45 16.67 -19.47 -19.69
CA PRO A 45 15.76 -20.48 -19.14
C PRO A 45 15.60 -20.41 -17.61
N THR A 46 16.54 -19.78 -16.91
CA THR A 46 16.50 -19.58 -15.45
C THR A 46 15.72 -18.33 -15.03
N THR A 47 15.38 -17.45 -15.98
CA THR A 47 14.63 -16.23 -15.72
C THR A 47 13.14 -16.51 -15.60
N ILE A 48 12.53 -16.05 -14.51
CA ILE A 48 11.08 -16.20 -14.31
C ILE A 48 10.34 -15.17 -15.16
N HIS A 49 9.63 -15.64 -16.18
CA HIS A 49 8.74 -14.81 -16.98
C HIS A 49 7.43 -14.51 -16.24
N ARG A 50 7.01 -13.24 -16.23
CA ARG A 50 5.67 -12.85 -15.76
C ARG A 50 5.06 -11.81 -16.69
N TRP A 51 3.73 -11.76 -16.70
CA TRP A 51 3.03 -10.71 -17.42
C TRP A 51 3.08 -9.39 -16.68
N CYS A 52 3.29 -8.33 -17.44
CA CYS A 52 3.30 -6.96 -16.97
C CYS A 52 1.88 -6.55 -16.59
N ILE A 53 1.66 -6.28 -15.30
CA ILE A 53 0.37 -5.84 -14.75
C ILE A 53 -0.20 -4.65 -15.53
N TRP A 54 0.65 -3.68 -15.87
CA TRP A 54 0.23 -2.51 -16.65
C TRP A 54 -0.36 -2.89 -18.01
N HIS A 55 0.29 -3.79 -18.75
CA HIS A 55 -0.23 -4.26 -20.04
C HIS A 55 -1.54 -5.03 -19.90
N ILE A 56 -1.70 -5.80 -18.82
CA ILE A 56 -2.97 -6.48 -18.50
C ILE A 56 -4.06 -5.42 -18.26
N MET A 57 -3.81 -4.46 -17.36
CA MET A 57 -4.76 -3.41 -17.02
C MET A 57 -5.13 -2.52 -18.20
N LYS A 58 -4.20 -2.25 -19.13
CA LYS A 58 -4.48 -1.48 -20.37
C LYS A 58 -5.39 -2.24 -21.34
N LYS A 59 -5.32 -3.57 -21.39
CA LYS A 59 -6.14 -4.39 -22.29
C LYS A 59 -7.53 -4.70 -21.72
N ILE A 60 -7.70 -4.67 -20.40
CA ILE A 60 -8.98 -4.99 -19.75
C ILE A 60 -10.16 -4.13 -20.27
N PRO A 61 -10.08 -2.80 -20.37
CA PRO A 61 -11.21 -1.97 -20.80
C PRO A 61 -11.73 -2.35 -22.19
N SER A 62 -10.85 -2.64 -23.15
CA SER A 62 -11.26 -3.03 -24.50
C SER A 62 -11.85 -4.45 -24.55
N LYS A 63 -11.45 -5.33 -23.63
CA LYS A 63 -12.02 -6.68 -23.49
C LYS A 63 -13.38 -6.68 -22.79
N LEU A 64 -13.62 -5.71 -21.91
CA LEU A 64 -14.90 -5.53 -21.22
C LEU A 64 -15.87 -4.60 -21.96
N ASN A 65 -15.43 -3.97 -23.05
CA ASN A 65 -16.27 -3.09 -23.86
C ASN A 65 -17.49 -3.87 -24.39
N GLY A 66 -18.69 -3.43 -24.04
CA GLY A 66 -19.96 -4.09 -24.38
C GLY A 66 -20.63 -4.85 -23.24
N TYR A 67 -19.96 -5.07 -22.10
CA TYR A 67 -20.60 -5.61 -20.91
C TYR A 67 -21.29 -4.51 -20.11
N LYS A 68 -22.52 -4.75 -19.66
CA LYS A 68 -23.20 -3.86 -18.72
C LYS A 68 -22.44 -3.84 -17.39
N GLY A 69 -22.10 -2.65 -16.90
CA GLY A 69 -21.33 -2.48 -15.66
C GLY A 69 -19.81 -2.64 -15.81
N HIS A 70 -19.27 -2.50 -17.03
CA HIS A 70 -17.83 -2.67 -17.26
C HIS A 70 -16.97 -1.65 -16.48
N ALA A 71 -17.51 -0.46 -16.19
CA ALA A 71 -16.79 0.58 -15.44
C ALA A 71 -16.58 0.18 -13.97
N GLU A 72 -17.60 -0.42 -13.35
CA GLU A 72 -17.55 -0.95 -11.99
C GLU A 72 -16.57 -2.12 -11.91
N ILE A 73 -16.63 -3.05 -12.88
CA ILE A 73 -15.71 -4.19 -12.96
C ILE A 73 -14.26 -3.70 -13.12
N GLU A 74 -14.02 -2.73 -14.01
CA GLU A 74 -12.69 -2.14 -14.20
C GLU A 74 -12.17 -1.47 -12.92
N GLN A 75 -13.05 -0.73 -12.23
CA GLN A 75 -12.71 -0.11 -10.95
C GLN A 75 -12.35 -1.16 -9.90
N GLU A 76 -13.15 -2.22 -9.74
CA GLU A 76 -12.88 -3.30 -8.79
C GLU A 76 -11.59 -4.05 -9.11
N MET A 77 -11.37 -4.42 -10.38
CA MET A 77 -10.12 -5.06 -10.80
C MET A 77 -8.91 -4.19 -10.47
N SER A 78 -9.00 -2.90 -10.77
CA SER A 78 -7.95 -1.93 -10.43
C SER A 78 -7.69 -1.89 -8.91
N GLN A 79 -8.75 -1.87 -8.12
CA GLN A 79 -8.66 -1.90 -6.66
C GLN A 79 -7.97 -3.17 -6.15
N VAL A 80 -8.38 -4.36 -6.63
CA VAL A 80 -7.80 -5.65 -6.24
C VAL A 80 -6.32 -5.73 -6.60
N VAL A 81 -5.99 -5.44 -7.87
CA VAL A 81 -4.64 -5.61 -8.43
C VAL A 81 -3.64 -4.67 -7.75
N TRP A 82 -4.03 -3.41 -7.52
CA TRP A 82 -3.09 -2.43 -7.00
C TRP A 82 -2.97 -2.44 -5.48
N ASN A 83 -3.98 -2.90 -4.74
CA ASN A 83 -3.97 -2.94 -3.27
C ASN A 83 -3.52 -4.28 -2.66
N SER A 84 -3.41 -5.34 -3.47
CA SER A 84 -3.02 -6.66 -2.99
C SER A 84 -1.52 -6.90 -3.14
N HIS A 85 -0.79 -6.90 -2.03
CA HIS A 85 0.66 -7.13 -2.01
C HIS A 85 1.06 -8.58 -1.67
N SER A 86 0.08 -9.44 -1.46
CA SER A 86 0.28 -10.87 -1.21
C SER A 86 -0.84 -11.67 -1.88
N LYS A 87 -0.57 -12.95 -2.12
CA LYS A 87 -1.59 -13.88 -2.62
C LYS A 87 -2.81 -13.91 -1.71
N ASP A 88 -2.59 -14.00 -0.38
CA ASP A 88 -3.67 -13.96 0.61
C ASP A 88 -4.52 -12.68 0.48
N SER A 89 -3.89 -11.51 0.33
CA SER A 89 -4.64 -10.26 0.18
C SER A 89 -5.44 -10.20 -1.12
N PHE A 90 -4.94 -10.84 -2.18
CA PHE A 90 -5.62 -10.92 -3.48
C PHE A 90 -6.82 -11.86 -3.42
N ASP A 91 -6.60 -13.10 -2.95
CA ASP A 91 -7.63 -14.13 -2.84
C ASP A 91 -8.76 -13.70 -1.89
N ASN A 92 -8.40 -12.96 -0.83
CA ASN A 92 -9.33 -12.51 0.20
C ASN A 92 -9.70 -11.02 0.09
N PHE A 93 -9.53 -10.38 -1.07
CA PHE A 93 -9.72 -8.93 -1.22
C PHE A 93 -11.11 -8.44 -0.79
N HIS A 94 -12.16 -9.18 -1.13
CA HIS A 94 -13.54 -8.84 -0.78
C HIS A 94 -13.92 -9.21 0.67
N THR A 95 -13.05 -9.95 1.37
CA THR A 95 -13.30 -10.31 2.76
C THR A 95 -13.03 -9.10 3.65
N VAL A 96 -13.88 -8.89 4.66
CA VAL A 96 -13.61 -7.88 5.68
C VAL A 96 -12.76 -8.52 6.76
N ILE A 97 -11.54 -8.03 6.97
CA ILE A 97 -10.75 -8.44 8.15
C ILE A 97 -11.49 -7.92 9.38
N PRO A 98 -12.02 -8.79 10.26
CA PRO A 98 -12.79 -8.34 11.42
C PRO A 98 -11.90 -7.56 12.39
N CYS A 99 -12.48 -6.56 13.06
CA CYS A 99 -11.81 -5.85 14.15
C CYS A 99 -11.44 -6.83 15.28
N ALA A 100 -10.27 -6.64 15.88
CA ALA A 100 -9.80 -7.41 17.03
C ALA A 100 -10.49 -6.95 18.32
N THR A 101 -11.02 -5.72 18.35
CA THR A 101 -11.71 -5.12 19.48
C THR A 101 -13.03 -4.50 19.04
N LYS A 102 -13.87 -4.10 20.01
CA LYS A 102 -15.10 -3.34 19.76
C LYS A 102 -14.86 -1.83 19.62
N SER A 103 -13.61 -1.39 19.43
CA SER A 103 -13.30 0.03 19.33
C SER A 103 -13.81 0.62 18.02
N SER A 104 -14.59 1.70 18.10
CA SER A 104 -15.04 2.45 16.92
C SER A 104 -13.89 3.11 16.15
N ILE A 105 -12.77 3.43 16.83
CA ILE A 105 -11.55 3.89 16.17
C ILE A 105 -10.94 2.77 15.31
N GLU A 106 -10.97 1.52 15.78
CA GLU A 106 -10.48 0.38 14.98
C GLU A 106 -11.35 0.19 13.73
N ALA A 107 -12.68 0.25 13.88
CA ALA A 107 -13.62 0.20 12.76
C ALA A 107 -13.41 1.35 11.77
N GLN A 108 -13.07 2.55 12.25
CA GLN A 108 -12.74 3.70 11.41
C GLN A 108 -11.52 3.40 10.51
N PHE A 109 -10.47 2.76 11.04
CA PHE A 109 -9.33 2.34 10.22
C PHE A 109 -9.65 1.16 9.29
N GLN A 110 -10.51 0.23 9.72
CA GLN A 110 -10.97 -0.91 8.91
C GLN A 110 -11.67 -0.47 7.62
N ASP A 111 -12.49 0.58 7.69
CA ASP A 111 -13.20 1.09 6.51
C ASP A 111 -12.25 1.72 5.49
N VAL A 112 -11.19 2.40 5.96
CA VAL A 112 -10.34 3.20 5.07
C VAL A 112 -9.11 2.45 4.57
N TYR A 113 -8.42 1.70 5.43
CA TYR A 113 -7.09 1.18 5.13
C TYR A 113 -7.12 -0.14 4.34
N THR A 114 -6.03 -0.40 3.60
CA THR A 114 -5.81 -1.71 2.99
C THR A 114 -5.64 -2.81 4.04
N HIS A 115 -5.88 -4.06 3.68
CA HIS A 115 -5.74 -5.22 4.56
C HIS A 115 -4.38 -5.29 5.27
N GLN A 116 -3.30 -5.10 4.51
CA GLN A 116 -1.95 -5.11 5.07
C GLN A 116 -1.79 -4.03 6.13
N LYS A 117 -2.23 -2.80 5.84
CA LYS A 117 -2.07 -1.69 6.79
C LYS A 117 -2.98 -1.84 7.99
N PHE A 118 -4.22 -2.30 7.78
CA PHE A 118 -5.15 -2.55 8.87
C PHE A 118 -4.62 -3.61 9.84
N ARG A 119 -3.97 -4.68 9.37
CA ARG A 119 -3.31 -5.66 10.26
C ARG A 119 -2.24 -5.03 11.17
N GLU A 120 -1.50 -4.03 10.69
CA GLU A 120 -0.55 -3.28 11.53
C GLU A 120 -1.27 -2.44 12.61
N VAL A 121 -2.41 -1.82 12.25
CA VAL A 121 -3.28 -1.12 13.20
C VAL A 121 -3.78 -2.10 14.26
N GLN A 122 -4.26 -3.28 13.87
CA GLN A 122 -4.72 -4.29 14.82
C GLN A 122 -3.61 -4.75 15.78
N ALA A 123 -2.35 -4.81 15.32
CA ALA A 123 -1.23 -5.13 16.21
C ALA A 123 -1.04 -4.06 17.30
N GLN A 124 -1.33 -2.79 17.01
CA GLN A 124 -1.35 -1.72 18.02
C GLN A 124 -2.52 -1.88 18.99
N PHE A 125 -3.73 -2.17 18.50
CA PHE A 125 -4.91 -2.45 19.33
C PHE A 125 -4.75 -3.68 20.23
N ARG A 126 -4.16 -4.78 19.73
CA ARG A 126 -3.94 -6.00 20.52
C ARG A 126 -2.94 -5.76 21.65
N GLY A 127 -1.75 -5.23 21.33
CA GLY A 127 -0.74 -5.02 22.38
C GLY A 127 -1.06 -3.85 23.32
N LYS A 128 -2.06 -3.01 23.01
CA LYS A 128 -2.64 -2.09 24.00
C LYS A 128 -3.20 -2.84 25.22
N ALA A 129 -3.61 -4.10 25.10
CA ALA A 129 -4.03 -4.91 26.25
C ALA A 129 -2.95 -5.01 27.34
N ASN A 130 -1.67 -4.84 26.97
CA ASN A 130 -0.54 -4.83 27.90
C ASN A 130 -0.24 -3.43 28.46
N CYS A 131 -1.01 -2.41 28.10
CA CYS A 131 -0.81 -1.03 28.55
C CYS A 131 -1.69 -0.71 29.76
N ILE A 132 -1.06 -0.23 30.83
CA ILE A 132 -1.70 0.34 32.01
C ILE A 132 -1.60 1.86 31.93
N THR A 133 -2.74 2.53 31.78
CA THR A 133 -2.81 3.99 31.66
C THR A 133 -3.23 4.61 32.98
N ARG A 134 -2.48 5.62 33.45
CA ARG A 134 -2.78 6.39 34.66
C ARG A 134 -2.78 7.88 34.35
N LEU A 135 -3.88 8.56 34.67
CA LEU A 135 -3.93 10.02 34.65
C LEU A 135 -3.00 10.56 35.72
N THR A 136 -2.14 11.51 35.35
CA THR A 136 -1.21 12.17 36.29
C THR A 136 -1.70 13.58 36.59
N ASN A 137 -2.04 14.34 35.54
CA ASN A 137 -2.48 15.72 35.65
C ASN A 137 -3.58 15.99 34.62
N SER A 138 -4.55 16.83 34.96
CA SER A 138 -5.53 17.36 34.01
C SER A 138 -5.83 18.81 34.36
N ALA A 139 -5.71 19.71 33.39
CA ALA A 139 -6.00 21.13 33.54
C ALA A 139 -6.42 21.74 32.19
N LEU A 140 -7.49 22.55 32.20
CA LEU A 140 -7.91 23.37 31.05
C LEU A 140 -8.05 22.59 29.72
N GLY A 141 -8.59 21.36 29.76
CA GLY A 141 -8.75 20.51 28.57
C GLY A 141 -7.49 19.77 28.12
N TYR A 142 -6.38 19.94 28.84
CA TYR A 142 -5.12 19.22 28.63
C TYR A 142 -4.94 18.15 29.71
N SER A 143 -4.79 16.89 29.29
CA SER A 143 -4.56 15.75 30.18
C SER A 143 -3.19 15.12 29.92
N VAL A 144 -2.49 14.76 30.99
CA VAL A 144 -1.18 14.09 30.96
C VAL A 144 -1.29 12.70 31.58
N TYR A 145 -0.85 11.70 30.83
CA TYR A 145 -0.92 10.29 31.19
C TYR A 145 0.45 9.65 31.28
N LYS A 146 0.60 8.77 32.27
CA LYS A 146 1.68 7.78 32.32
C LYS A 146 1.13 6.45 31.85
N VAL A 147 1.71 5.92 30.77
CA VAL A 147 1.36 4.62 30.22
C VAL A 147 2.50 3.64 30.50
N GLY A 148 2.24 2.63 31.33
CA GLY A 148 3.14 1.52 31.55
C GLY A 148 2.81 0.37 30.60
N GLU A 149 3.72 -0.01 29.72
CA GLU A 149 3.59 -1.20 28.87
C GLU A 149 4.26 -2.39 29.54
N GLN A 150 3.49 -3.43 29.85
CA GLN A 150 3.99 -4.67 30.41
C GLN A 150 4.82 -5.43 29.37
N VAL A 151 6.09 -5.67 29.68
CA VAL A 151 7.01 -6.45 28.85
C VAL A 151 7.21 -7.85 29.44
N PHE A 152 7.30 -7.93 30.77
CA PHE A 152 7.38 -9.17 31.54
C PHE A 152 6.56 -9.02 32.82
N SER A 153 6.37 -10.10 33.60
CA SER A 153 5.48 -10.15 34.79
C SER A 153 5.50 -8.87 35.65
N SER A 154 6.68 -8.29 35.90
CA SER A 154 6.85 -7.07 36.71
C SER A 154 7.57 -5.90 36.00
N ILE A 155 7.98 -6.06 34.74
CA ILE A 155 8.75 -5.02 34.02
C ILE A 155 7.80 -4.21 33.14
N PHE A 156 7.78 -2.90 33.39
CA PHE A 156 6.98 -1.94 32.63
C PHE A 156 7.86 -0.87 31.99
N ASN A 157 7.78 -0.75 30.67
CA ASN A 157 8.30 0.42 29.98
C ASN A 157 7.33 1.58 30.20
N LYS A 158 7.84 2.74 30.61
CA LYS A 158 7.01 3.91 30.95
C LYS A 158 7.07 4.94 29.84
N PHE A 159 5.90 5.38 29.41
CA PHE A 159 5.73 6.40 28.39
C PHE A 159 4.86 7.54 28.93
N VAL A 160 5.13 8.76 28.46
CA VAL A 160 4.28 9.92 28.72
C VAL A 160 3.50 10.24 27.46
N VAL A 161 2.19 10.38 27.62
CA VAL A 161 1.26 10.72 26.55
C VAL A 161 0.39 11.88 27.02
N THR A 162 0.21 12.89 26.18
CA THR A 162 -0.68 14.00 26.45
C THR A 162 -1.85 14.00 25.48
N TYR A 163 -2.99 14.44 25.96
CA TYR A 163 -4.21 14.60 25.18
C TYR A 163 -4.76 16.00 25.35
N ASP A 164 -5.04 16.65 24.22
CA ASP A 164 -5.74 17.92 24.14
C ASP A 164 -7.17 17.64 23.66
N SER A 165 -8.14 17.81 24.56
CA SER A 165 -9.55 17.55 24.25
C SER A 165 -10.16 18.61 23.35
N VAL A 166 -9.60 19.83 23.33
CA VAL A 166 -10.08 20.94 22.49
C VAL A 166 -9.60 20.74 21.05
N ALA A 167 -8.32 20.41 20.87
CA ALA A 167 -7.75 20.14 19.55
C ALA A 167 -8.01 18.72 19.04
N ALA A 168 -8.55 17.83 19.89
CA ALA A 168 -8.69 16.39 19.65
C ALA A 168 -7.35 15.75 19.19
N GLU A 169 -6.27 16.11 19.88
CA GLU A 169 -4.89 15.77 19.52
C GLU A 169 -4.20 14.99 20.63
N VAL A 170 -3.45 13.96 20.23
CA VAL A 170 -2.61 13.17 21.14
C VAL A 170 -1.14 13.41 20.79
N LYS A 171 -0.32 13.72 21.79
CA LYS A 171 1.15 13.81 21.64
C LYS A 171 1.83 12.74 22.49
N TYR A 172 2.86 12.11 21.94
CA TYR A 172 3.52 10.95 22.54
C TYR A 172 4.94 10.78 22.00
N GLN A 173 5.77 10.04 22.73
CA GLN A 173 7.20 9.89 22.42
C GLN A 173 7.54 8.75 21.44
N CYS A 174 6.57 7.88 21.12
CA CYS A 174 6.85 6.64 20.39
C CYS A 174 7.13 6.83 18.89
N LEU A 175 6.81 8.00 18.34
CA LEU A 175 7.06 8.39 16.95
C LEU A 175 6.56 7.41 15.86
N LEU A 176 5.63 6.50 16.21
CA LEU A 176 5.15 5.47 15.29
C LEU A 176 4.30 6.07 14.17
N PHE A 177 3.64 7.19 14.42
CA PHE A 177 2.84 7.85 13.41
C PHE A 177 3.70 8.62 12.42
N GLU A 178 4.76 9.24 12.88
CA GLU A 178 5.75 9.96 12.09
C GLU A 178 6.51 8.98 11.17
N SER A 179 6.87 7.81 11.70
CA SER A 179 7.61 6.78 10.94
C SER A 179 6.72 5.90 10.07
N ARG A 180 5.57 5.43 10.58
CA ARG A 180 4.71 4.45 9.90
C ARG A 180 3.29 4.92 9.61
N GLY A 181 2.89 6.08 10.11
CA GLY A 181 1.54 6.62 9.91
C GLY A 181 0.44 5.87 10.69
N ILE A 182 0.79 5.27 11.83
CA ILE A 182 -0.14 4.55 12.70
C ILE A 182 0.01 5.07 14.13
N LEU A 183 -1.12 5.31 14.80
CA LEU A 183 -1.13 5.62 16.23
C LEU A 183 -0.57 4.46 17.05
N CYS A 184 0.40 4.73 17.93
CA CYS A 184 0.96 3.69 18.78
C CYS A 184 -0.07 3.20 19.82
N ARG A 185 0.18 2.01 20.35
CA ARG A 185 -0.65 1.42 21.42
C ARG A 185 -0.78 2.31 22.66
N HIS A 186 0.23 3.14 22.97
CA HIS A 186 0.19 4.06 24.12
C HIS A 186 -0.80 5.21 23.87
N ALA A 187 -0.78 5.79 22.67
CA ALA A 187 -1.75 6.79 22.24
C ALA A 187 -3.18 6.21 22.21
N LEU A 188 -3.34 5.01 21.64
CA LEU A 188 -4.63 4.30 21.62
C LEU A 188 -5.14 3.96 23.03
N SER A 189 -4.22 3.75 23.99
CA SER A 189 -4.59 3.50 25.39
C SER A 189 -5.18 4.74 26.04
N VAL A 190 -4.56 5.91 25.83
CA VAL A 190 -5.08 7.20 26.31
C VAL A 190 -6.40 7.56 25.64
N LEU A 191 -6.53 7.41 24.32
CA LEU A 191 -7.77 7.70 23.60
C LEU A 191 -8.96 6.88 24.12
N SER A 192 -8.74 5.64 24.53
CA SER A 192 -9.79 4.84 25.14
C SER A 192 -10.07 5.18 26.60
N PHE A 193 -9.06 5.64 27.35
CA PHE A 193 -9.29 6.18 28.69
C PHE A 193 -10.18 7.44 28.62
N GLU A 194 -9.91 8.32 27.66
CA GLU A 194 -10.67 9.54 27.35
C GLU A 194 -12.01 9.25 26.62
N ARG A 195 -12.34 7.97 26.39
CA ARG A 195 -13.58 7.51 25.72
C ARG A 195 -13.81 8.15 24.33
N VAL A 196 -12.72 8.45 23.62
CA VAL A 196 -12.79 8.96 22.24
C VAL A 196 -13.29 7.86 21.32
N SER A 197 -14.35 8.16 20.58
CA SER A 197 -14.98 7.22 19.65
C SER A 197 -14.42 7.30 18.23
N GLN A 198 -13.89 8.45 17.82
CA GLN A 198 -13.31 8.67 16.50
C GLN A 198 -12.06 9.52 16.60
N VAL A 199 -11.04 9.17 15.80
CA VAL A 199 -9.85 10.01 15.69
C VAL A 199 -10.06 11.09 14.63
N SER A 200 -9.39 12.23 14.83
CA SER A 200 -9.34 13.30 13.83
C SER A 200 -8.80 12.76 12.48
N PRO A 201 -9.32 13.25 11.33
CA PRO A 201 -8.85 12.85 10.00
C PRO A 201 -7.33 13.00 9.80
N ARG A 202 -6.67 13.87 10.57
CA ARG A 202 -5.20 14.02 10.56
C ARG A 202 -4.45 12.71 10.82
N TYR A 203 -5.05 11.77 11.55
CA TYR A 203 -4.47 10.47 11.86
C TYR A 203 -4.82 9.37 10.85
N ILE A 204 -5.62 9.70 9.83
CA ILE A 204 -6.02 8.81 8.75
C ILE A 204 -5.32 9.26 7.48
N LEU A 205 -4.31 8.51 7.07
CA LEU A 205 -3.43 8.93 5.98
C LEU A 205 -3.90 8.34 4.66
N GLU A 206 -4.22 9.21 3.70
CA GLU A 206 -4.72 8.83 2.37
C GLU A 206 -3.80 7.83 1.64
N ARG A 207 -2.47 7.95 1.80
CA ARG A 207 -1.50 7.04 1.16
C ARG A 207 -1.72 5.55 1.50
N TRP A 208 -2.37 5.27 2.64
CA TRP A 208 -2.69 3.93 3.09
C TRP A 208 -4.13 3.51 2.82
N SER A 209 -4.94 4.43 2.31
CA SER A 209 -6.33 4.18 1.97
C SER A 209 -6.43 3.19 0.81
N LYS A 210 -7.39 2.27 0.90
CA LYS A 210 -7.74 1.39 -0.21
C LYS A 210 -8.29 2.19 -1.40
N LYS A 211 -8.91 3.34 -1.15
CA LYS A 211 -9.60 4.17 -2.16
C LYS A 211 -8.67 5.00 -3.06
N VAL A 212 -7.35 5.01 -2.83
CA VAL A 212 -6.42 5.86 -3.60
C VAL A 212 -5.85 5.14 -4.82
N LYS A 213 -5.87 5.81 -5.98
CA LYS A 213 -5.15 5.38 -7.19
C LYS A 213 -3.65 5.68 -7.04
N ARG A 214 -2.80 4.65 -7.08
CA ARG A 214 -1.36 4.79 -6.77
C ARG A 214 -0.56 5.30 -7.97
N ARG A 215 0.47 6.12 -7.74
CA ARG A 215 1.27 6.75 -8.82
C ARG A 215 1.91 5.80 -9.84
N HIS A 216 2.21 4.56 -9.46
CA HIS A 216 2.74 3.57 -10.44
C HIS A 216 1.71 3.16 -11.50
N THR A 217 0.42 3.46 -11.30
CA THR A 217 -0.60 3.35 -12.36
C THR A 217 -0.48 4.44 -13.42
N HIS A 218 0.36 5.46 -13.19
CA HIS A 218 0.59 6.59 -14.11
C HIS A 218 1.96 6.54 -14.80
N ILE A 219 2.73 5.45 -14.66
CA ILE A 219 3.97 5.29 -15.43
C ILE A 219 3.57 5.14 -16.89
N LYS A 220 3.84 6.19 -17.68
CA LYS A 220 3.62 6.16 -19.12
C LYS A 220 4.65 5.25 -19.77
N SER A 221 4.17 4.37 -20.64
CA SER A 221 5.01 3.66 -21.60
C SER A 221 5.22 4.53 -22.83
N SER A 222 6.30 4.33 -23.58
CA SER A 222 6.51 4.94 -24.90
C SER A 222 5.41 4.61 -25.93
N HIS A 223 4.49 3.70 -25.58
CA HIS A 223 3.33 3.30 -26.38
C HIS A 223 2.00 3.92 -25.92
N ASP A 224 2.03 4.96 -25.07
CA ASP A 224 0.82 5.69 -24.67
C ASP A 224 0.55 6.88 -25.59
N GLU A 225 -0.71 7.01 -26.02
CA GLU A 225 -1.17 8.17 -26.77
C GLU A 225 -1.16 9.41 -25.83
N PRO A 226 -0.59 10.55 -26.24
CA PRO A 226 -0.31 11.64 -25.33
C PRO A 226 -1.60 12.32 -24.86
N LEU A 227 -2.02 12.00 -23.63
CA LEU A 227 -2.98 12.83 -22.88
C LEU A 227 -2.36 14.21 -22.64
N LEU A 228 -2.93 15.23 -23.27
CA LEU A 228 -2.53 16.65 -23.26
C LEU A 228 -2.77 17.34 -21.91
N GLU A 229 -2.47 16.68 -20.79
CA GLU A 229 -2.53 17.34 -19.47
C GLU A 229 -1.25 18.16 -19.17
N PRO A 230 -1.37 19.38 -18.63
CA PRO A 230 -0.23 20.25 -18.32
C PRO A 230 0.83 19.59 -17.40
N ARG A 231 0.39 18.70 -16.50
CA ARG A 231 1.30 17.94 -15.62
C ARG A 231 2.14 16.89 -16.34
N SER A 232 1.61 16.30 -17.42
CA SER A 232 2.33 15.30 -18.22
C SER A 232 3.52 15.93 -18.95
N LYS A 233 3.36 17.13 -19.51
CA LYS A 233 4.41 17.85 -20.25
C LYS A 233 5.67 18.13 -19.41
N ARG A 234 5.52 18.30 -18.09
CA ARG A 234 6.65 18.55 -17.18
C ARG A 234 7.53 17.32 -16.98
N PHE A 235 6.97 16.11 -17.03
CA PHE A 235 7.74 14.87 -16.91
C PHE A 235 8.51 14.56 -18.19
N ASP A 236 7.93 14.84 -19.35
CA ASP A 236 8.59 14.64 -20.65
C ASP A 236 9.84 15.53 -20.78
N GLN A 237 9.82 16.74 -20.22
CA GLN A 237 10.99 17.64 -20.19
C GLN A 237 12.14 17.13 -19.30
N LEU A 238 11.87 16.26 -18.32
CA LEU A 238 12.87 15.74 -17.40
C LEU A 238 13.52 14.44 -17.88
N ILE A 239 12.87 13.69 -18.78
CA ILE A 239 13.41 12.45 -19.34
C ILE A 239 14.54 12.72 -20.35
N PHE A 240 14.62 13.92 -20.94
CA PHE A 240 15.68 14.31 -21.87
C PHE A 240 16.96 14.86 -21.19
N CYS A 241 17.10 14.73 -19.87
CA CYS A 241 18.29 15.16 -19.12
C CYS A 241 19.07 14.01 -18.44
N LEU A 242 18.83 12.75 -18.86
CA LEU A 242 19.64 11.56 -18.52
C LEU A 242 20.05 10.85 -19.81
#